data_AF-A0AAU3Q294-F1
#
_entry.id   AF-A0AAU3Q294-F1
#
_cell.length_a   1.000
_cell.length_b   1.000
_cell.length_c   1.000
_cell.angle_alpha   90.00
_cell.angle_beta   90.00
_cell.angle_gamma   90.00
#
_symmetry.space_group_name_H-M   'P 1'
#
loop_
_entity.id
_entity.type
_entity.pdbx_description
1 polymer ?
#
loop_
_entity_poly.entity_id
_entity_poly.type
_entity_poly.pdbx_seq_one_letter_code
_entity_poly.pdbx_strand_id
1 'polypeptide(L)'
;MERAEQFEPIGDCPAWLRFVTPQEVRGHEARGCADVGKHRAALALFEVAVTEHASPGNTANTWAWAASGRARVGDLDGALEGGTPVLEQLESAVTSPRTLTALRPVRQAVRKLPAASEFCARFDALEAEKVTT
;
A
#
# COMPACT_ATOMS: atom_id res chain seq x y z
N MET A 1 -17.06 9.78 -2.32
CA MET A 1 -16.19 9.05 -3.25
C MET A 1 -16.52 9.54 -4.64
N GLU A 2 -15.59 10.25 -5.28
CA GLU A 2 -15.77 10.69 -6.67
C GLU A 2 -15.79 9.46 -7.59
N ARG A 3 -16.76 9.39 -8.49
CA ARG A 3 -16.96 8.26 -9.41
C ARG A 3 -17.43 8.77 -10.77
N ALA A 4 -17.09 8.07 -11.84
CA ALA A 4 -17.47 8.46 -13.19
C ALA A 4 -18.99 8.61 -13.37
N GLU A 5 -19.80 7.79 -12.69
CA GLU A 5 -21.27 7.89 -12.70
C GLU A 5 -21.83 9.22 -12.15
N GLN A 6 -21.00 10.07 -11.54
CA GLN A 6 -21.37 11.42 -11.09
C GLN A 6 -21.28 12.46 -12.21
N PHE A 7 -20.56 12.16 -13.30
CA PHE A 7 -20.27 13.09 -14.39
C PHE A 7 -20.85 12.65 -15.74
N GLU A 8 -21.22 11.39 -15.88
CA GLU A 8 -21.82 10.83 -17.09
C GLU A 8 -22.89 9.77 -16.76
N PRO A 9 -23.96 9.62 -17.57
CA PRO A 9 -24.95 8.58 -17.38
C PRO A 9 -24.30 7.20 -17.37
N ILE A 10 -24.76 6.30 -16.49
CA ILE A 10 -24.17 4.96 -16.36
C ILE A 10 -24.22 4.14 -17.68
N GLY A 11 -25.21 4.41 -18.53
CA GLY A 11 -25.33 3.79 -19.87
C GLY A 11 -24.21 4.21 -20.83
N ASP A 12 -23.68 5.42 -20.64
CA ASP A 12 -22.61 6.00 -21.45
C ASP A 12 -21.23 5.81 -20.79
N CYS A 13 -21.19 5.54 -19.48
CA CYS A 13 -19.97 5.26 -18.74
C CYS A 13 -19.42 3.86 -19.05
N PRO A 14 -18.20 3.73 -19.60
CA PRO A 14 -17.57 2.43 -19.81
C PRO A 14 -17.46 1.64 -18.51
N ALA A 15 -17.79 0.34 -18.55
CA ALA A 15 -17.85 -0.49 -17.34
C ALA A 15 -16.54 -0.49 -16.52
N TRP A 16 -15.38 -0.37 -17.17
CA TRP A 16 -14.09 -0.30 -16.49
C TRP A 16 -13.89 0.99 -15.70
N LEU A 17 -14.47 2.12 -16.15
CA LEU A 17 -14.27 3.43 -15.54
C LEU A 17 -15.14 3.63 -14.30
N ARG A 18 -16.26 2.91 -14.19
CA ARG A 18 -17.19 2.94 -13.03
C ARG A 18 -16.54 2.59 -11.70
N PHE A 19 -15.44 1.85 -11.74
CA PHE A 19 -14.72 1.41 -10.54
C PHE A 19 -13.47 2.22 -10.25
N VAL A 20 -13.02 3.05 -11.20
CA VAL A 20 -11.79 3.83 -11.06
C VAL A 20 -12.03 5.00 -10.11
N THR A 21 -11.22 5.05 -9.06
CA THR A 21 -11.19 6.13 -8.07
C THR A 21 -9.98 7.04 -8.25
N PRO A 22 -10.03 8.29 -7.74
CA PRO A 22 -8.83 9.13 -7.64
C PRO A 22 -7.66 8.42 -6.93
N GLN A 23 -7.98 7.63 -5.88
CA GLN A 23 -7.01 6.82 -5.14
C GLN A 23 -6.30 5.80 -6.03
N GLU A 24 -7.04 5.08 -6.87
CA GLU A 24 -6.46 4.10 -7.79
C GLU A 24 -5.60 4.75 -8.86
N VAL A 25 -6.08 5.84 -9.47
CA VAL A 25 -5.30 6.60 -10.47
C VAL A 25 -3.97 7.03 -9.87
N ARG A 26 -3.99 7.63 -8.68
CA ARG A 26 -2.79 8.09 -8.00
C ARG A 26 -1.89 6.96 -7.54
N GLY A 27 -2.46 5.84 -7.08
CA GLY A 27 -1.71 4.64 -6.76
C GLY A 27 -0.97 4.06 -7.97
N HIS A 28 -1.57 4.10 -9.16
CA HIS A 28 -0.93 3.70 -10.41
C HIS A 28 0.19 4.66 -10.82
N GLU A 29 -0.03 5.97 -10.73
CA GLU A 29 1.00 6.98 -11.01
C GLU A 29 2.20 6.84 -10.06
N ALA A 30 1.93 6.63 -8.76
CA ALA A 30 2.95 6.42 -7.74
C ALA A 30 3.80 5.18 -8.03
N ARG A 31 3.16 4.07 -8.41
CA ARG A 31 3.85 2.85 -8.84
C ARG A 31 4.70 3.08 -10.09
N GLY A 32 4.16 3.77 -11.09
CA GLY A 32 4.92 4.14 -12.29
C GLY A 32 6.16 4.96 -11.96
N CYS A 33 6.05 5.93 -11.05
CA CYS A 33 7.21 6.67 -10.55
C CYS A 33 8.23 5.78 -9.84
N ALA A 34 7.77 4.84 -9.00
CA ALA A 34 8.65 3.92 -8.29
C ALA A 34 9.40 2.98 -9.23
N ASP A 35 8.73 2.47 -10.27
CA ASP A 35 9.28 1.54 -11.26
C ASP A 35 10.41 2.18 -12.09
N VAL A 36 10.37 3.50 -12.28
CA VAL A 36 11.45 4.27 -12.94
C VAL A 36 12.44 4.92 -11.96
N GLY A 37 12.46 4.49 -10.70
CA GLY A 37 13.42 4.95 -9.69
C GLY A 37 13.14 6.33 -9.06
N LYS A 38 12.01 6.98 -9.39
CA LYS A 38 11.61 8.28 -8.81
C LYS A 38 10.95 8.10 -7.44
N HIS A 39 11.66 7.52 -6.47
CA HIS A 39 11.10 7.09 -5.19
C HIS A 39 10.51 8.22 -4.33
N ARG A 40 11.10 9.43 -4.33
CA ARG A 40 10.51 10.58 -3.61
C ARG A 40 9.20 11.06 -4.23
N ALA A 41 9.11 11.09 -5.57
CA ALA A 41 7.87 11.45 -6.25
C ALA A 41 6.79 10.38 -6.02
N ALA A 42 7.16 9.10 -6.07
CA ALA A 42 6.26 8.00 -5.73
C ALA A 42 5.71 8.12 -4.30
N LEU A 43 6.58 8.40 -3.32
CA LEU A 43 6.17 8.60 -1.93
C LEU A 43 5.17 9.76 -1.80
N ALA A 44 5.45 10.92 -2.40
CA ALA A 44 4.55 12.07 -2.34
C ALA A 44 3.15 11.74 -2.90
N LEU A 45 3.08 10.96 -3.99
CA LEU A 45 1.81 10.50 -4.54
C LEU A 45 1.09 9.52 -3.61
N PHE A 46 1.81 8.59 -2.98
CA PHE A 46 1.21 7.68 -2.00
C PHE A 46 0.73 8.40 -0.73
N GLU A 47 1.45 9.42 -0.27
CA GLU A 47 1.05 10.23 0.90
C GLU A 47 -0.25 11.00 0.67
N VAL A 48 -0.50 11.42 -0.57
CA VAL A 48 -1.82 11.95 -0.94
C VAL A 48 -2.85 10.82 -1.05
N ALA A 49 -2.51 9.72 -1.71
CA ALA A 49 -3.44 8.61 -1.94
C ALA A 49 -3.96 7.97 -0.64
N VAL A 50 -3.17 7.91 0.44
CA VAL A 50 -3.64 7.39 1.73
C VAL A 50 -4.72 8.25 2.40
N THR A 51 -4.87 9.51 1.98
CA THR A 51 -5.93 10.42 2.46
C THR A 51 -7.23 10.28 1.67
N GLU A 52 -7.20 9.57 0.55
CA GLU A 52 -8.36 9.40 -0.33
C GLU A 52 -9.19 8.19 0.07
N HIS A 53 -10.50 8.30 -0.15
CA HIS A 53 -11.42 7.23 0.20
C HIS A 53 -11.25 6.02 -0.73
N ALA A 54 -11.10 4.84 -0.14
CA ALA A 54 -11.02 3.56 -0.84
C ALA A 54 -11.63 2.42 -0.01
N SER A 55 -11.79 1.24 -0.63
CA SER A 55 -12.19 0.03 0.09
C SER A 55 -11.13 -0.36 1.13
N PRO A 56 -11.48 -1.05 2.23
CA PRO A 56 -10.52 -1.42 3.28
C PRO A 56 -9.25 -2.11 2.74
N GLY A 57 -9.40 -3.03 1.78
CA GLY A 57 -8.27 -3.72 1.16
C GLY A 57 -7.39 -2.81 0.29
N ASN A 58 -7.97 -1.85 -0.42
CA ASN A 58 -7.21 -0.87 -1.20
C ASN A 58 -6.53 0.17 -0.31
N THR A 59 -7.20 0.61 0.76
CA THR A 59 -6.62 1.45 1.79
C THR A 59 -5.38 0.77 2.39
N ALA A 60 -5.52 -0.46 2.91
CA ALA A 60 -4.39 -1.20 3.47
C ALA A 60 -3.23 -1.38 2.47
N ASN A 61 -3.54 -1.64 1.19
CA ASN A 61 -2.51 -1.76 0.16
C ASN A 61 -1.78 -0.43 -0.11
N THR A 62 -2.50 0.68 -0.12
CA THR A 62 -1.92 2.01 -0.38
C THR A 62 -1.02 2.43 0.78
N TRP A 63 -1.43 2.17 2.02
CA TRP A 63 -0.60 2.35 3.21
C TRP A 63 0.66 1.47 3.16
N ALA A 64 0.56 0.22 2.72
CA ALA A 64 1.72 -0.66 2.53
C ALA A 64 2.74 -0.07 1.54
N TRP A 65 2.24 0.46 0.42
CA TRP A 65 3.10 1.10 -0.58
C TRP A 65 3.71 2.41 -0.09
N ALA A 66 2.98 3.22 0.67
CA ALA A 66 3.50 4.43 1.30
C ALA A 66 4.66 4.11 2.27
N ALA A 67 4.46 3.13 3.17
CA ALA A 67 5.50 2.64 4.08
C ALA A 67 6.74 2.14 3.34
N SER A 68 6.54 1.38 2.25
CA SER A 68 7.65 0.95 1.39
C SER A 68 8.32 2.10 0.64
N GLY A 69 7.59 3.16 0.28
CA GLY A 69 8.13 4.39 -0.25
C GLY A 69 9.09 5.06 0.75
N ARG A 70 8.67 5.17 2.02
CA ARG A 70 9.49 5.69 3.13
C ARG A 70 10.78 4.90 3.31
N ALA A 71 10.68 3.57 3.36
CA ALA A 71 11.85 2.68 3.45
C ALA A 71 12.84 2.92 2.29
N ARG A 72 12.35 3.10 1.05
CA ARG A 72 13.19 3.34 -0.13
C ARG A 72 13.88 4.69 -0.13
N VAL A 73 13.34 5.70 0.54
CA VAL A 73 13.97 7.03 0.66
C VAL A 73 14.81 7.17 1.93
N GLY A 74 14.94 6.11 2.72
CA GLY A 74 15.77 6.05 3.94
C GLY A 74 15.05 6.46 5.22
N ASP A 75 13.75 6.75 5.16
CA ASP A 75 12.92 7.03 6.35
C ASP A 75 12.44 5.71 6.96
N LEU A 76 13.27 5.13 7.82
CA LEU A 76 13.00 3.83 8.43
C LEU A 76 11.96 3.91 9.56
N ASP A 77 11.97 5.00 10.32
CA ASP A 77 11.03 5.21 11.42
C ASP A 77 9.61 5.39 10.86
N GLY A 78 9.44 6.27 9.85
CA GLY A 78 8.15 6.46 9.19
C GLY A 78 7.69 5.25 8.39
N ALA A 79 8.62 4.40 7.92
CA ALA A 79 8.28 3.11 7.31
C ALA A 79 7.73 2.10 8.32
N LEU A 80 8.31 2.03 9.53
CA LEU A 80 7.80 1.18 10.60
C LEU A 80 6.46 1.67 11.13
N GLU A 81 6.33 2.98 11.36
CA GLU A 81 5.10 3.61 11.82
C GLU A 81 3.96 3.34 10.83
N GLY A 82 4.20 3.50 9.52
CA GLY A 82 3.19 3.25 8.49
C GLY A 82 2.93 1.77 8.22
N GLY A 83 3.95 0.91 8.38
CA GLY A 83 3.85 -0.51 8.06
C GLY A 83 3.17 -1.34 9.15
N THR A 84 3.35 -0.98 10.43
CA THR A 84 2.84 -1.77 11.57
C THR A 84 1.32 -1.89 11.58
N PRO A 85 0.53 -0.82 11.41
CA PRO A 85 -0.92 -0.93 11.31
C PRO A 85 -1.39 -1.77 10.13
N VAL A 86 -0.61 -1.81 9.04
CA VAL A 86 -0.94 -2.66 7.88
C VAL A 86 -0.78 -4.15 8.23
N LEU A 87 0.22 -4.53 9.03
CA LEU A 87 0.34 -5.91 9.52
C LEU A 87 -0.86 -6.29 10.40
N GLU A 88 -1.28 -5.40 11.31
CA GLU A 88 -2.47 -5.63 12.16
C GLU A 88 -3.73 -5.87 11.32
N GLN A 89 -3.91 -5.10 10.24
CA GLN A 89 -5.03 -5.28 9.32
C GLN A 89 -4.93 -6.61 8.57
N LEU A 90 -3.73 -7.04 8.16
CA LEU A 90 -3.52 -8.33 7.49
C LEU A 90 -3.79 -9.53 8.40
N GLU A 91 -3.48 -9.41 9.69
CA GLU A 91 -3.70 -10.44 10.71
C GLU A 91 -5.19 -10.60 11.08
N SER A 92 -5.97 -9.51 11.01
CA SER A 92 -7.32 -9.47 11.61
C SER A 92 -8.48 -9.31 10.63
N ALA A 93 -8.28 -8.56 9.53
CA ALA A 93 -9.40 -8.04 8.75
C ALA A 93 -9.23 -8.14 7.22
N VAL A 94 -8.00 -8.24 6.71
CA VAL A 94 -7.71 -8.16 5.27
C VAL A 94 -6.82 -9.32 4.82
N THR A 95 -7.41 -10.29 4.12
CA THR A 95 -6.63 -11.31 3.39
C THR A 95 -6.21 -10.76 2.03
N SER A 96 -5.01 -10.17 1.94
CA SER A 96 -4.52 -9.57 0.69
C SER A 96 -3.04 -9.89 0.43
N PRO A 97 -2.76 -10.89 -0.42
CA PRO A 97 -1.38 -11.27 -0.71
C PRO A 97 -0.53 -10.13 -1.26
N ARG A 98 -1.10 -9.30 -2.14
CA ARG A 98 -0.45 -8.11 -2.72
C ARG A 98 -0.05 -7.07 -1.68
N THR A 99 -0.79 -6.94 -0.58
CA THR A 99 -0.51 -5.97 0.49
C THR A 99 0.70 -6.43 1.30
N LEU A 100 0.77 -7.71 1.68
CA LEU A 100 1.98 -8.23 2.33
C LEU A 100 3.20 -8.16 1.39
N THR A 101 3.04 -8.47 0.10
CA THR A 101 4.14 -8.31 -0.87
C THR A 101 4.63 -6.86 -0.95
N ALA A 102 3.71 -5.89 -0.90
CA ALA A 102 4.05 -4.47 -0.90
C ALA A 102 4.83 -4.03 0.36
N LEU A 103 4.72 -4.73 1.49
CA LEU A 103 5.49 -4.46 2.73
C LEU A 103 6.91 -5.06 2.73
N ARG A 104 7.25 -5.96 1.79
CA ARG A 104 8.55 -6.64 1.76
C ARG A 104 9.76 -5.67 1.79
N PRO A 105 9.75 -4.51 1.08
CA PRO A 105 10.81 -3.52 1.20
C PRO A 105 11.01 -2.97 2.62
N VAL A 106 9.93 -2.76 3.38
CA VAL A 106 10.02 -2.31 4.79
C VAL A 106 10.76 -3.36 5.60
N ARG A 107 10.31 -4.62 5.55
CA ARG A 107 10.97 -5.75 6.23
C ARG A 107 12.46 -5.79 5.90
N GLN A 108 12.82 -5.73 4.62
CA GLN A 108 14.22 -5.80 4.20
C GLN A 108 15.08 -4.64 4.73
N ALA A 109 14.53 -3.42 4.75
CA ALA A 109 15.22 -2.23 5.20
C ALA A 109 15.47 -2.22 6.71
N VAL A 110 14.49 -2.71 7.50
CA VAL A 110 14.51 -2.62 8.97
C VAL A 110 15.11 -3.85 9.65
N ARG A 111 15.45 -4.93 8.90
CA ARG A 111 15.91 -6.22 9.45
C ARG A 111 17.09 -6.17 10.44
N LYS A 112 17.91 -5.12 10.38
CA LYS A 112 19.08 -4.95 11.27
C LYS A 112 18.78 -4.07 12.48
N LEU A 113 17.60 -3.49 12.56
CA LEU A 113 17.18 -2.62 13.66
C LEU A 113 16.57 -3.48 14.77
N PRO A 114 17.15 -3.49 15.99
CA PRO A 114 16.58 -4.26 17.10
C PRO A 114 15.13 -3.85 17.42
N ALA A 115 14.82 -2.55 17.29
CA ALA A 115 13.49 -2.00 17.49
C ALA A 115 12.43 -2.52 16.50
N ALA A 116 12.86 -3.08 15.36
CA ALA A 116 11.96 -3.63 14.33
C ALA A 116 11.77 -5.15 14.43
N SER A 117 12.29 -5.79 15.48
CA SER A 117 12.24 -7.25 15.66
C SER A 117 10.81 -7.80 15.63
N GLU A 118 9.88 -7.14 16.33
CA GLU A 118 8.47 -7.53 16.34
C GLU A 118 7.83 -7.42 14.95
N PHE A 119 8.03 -6.29 14.25
CA PHE A 119 7.53 -6.10 12.89
C PHE A 119 8.04 -7.20 11.96
N CYS A 120 9.33 -7.54 12.04
CA CYS A 120 9.92 -8.59 11.20
C CYS A 120 9.32 -9.96 11.50
N ALA A 121 9.17 -10.31 12.78
CA ALA A 121 8.60 -11.59 13.18
C ALA A 121 7.15 -11.77 12.69
N ARG A 122 6.33 -10.71 12.83
CA ARG A 122 4.94 -10.70 12.39
C ARG A 122 4.81 -10.80 10.87
N PHE A 123 5.63 -10.06 10.12
CA PHE A 123 5.70 -10.18 8.67
C PHE A 123 6.06 -11.61 8.24
N ASP A 124 7.10 -12.19 8.84
CA ASP A 124 7.62 -13.51 8.47
C ASP A 124 6.59 -14.62 8.78
N ALA A 125 5.80 -14.48 9.87
CA ALA A 125 4.70 -15.39 10.19
C ALA A 125 3.59 -15.37 9.11
N LEU A 126 3.11 -14.18 8.73
CA LEU A 126 2.13 -14.02 7.64
C LEU A 126 2.66 -14.54 6.29
N GLU A 127 3.97 -14.42 6.04
CA GLU A 127 4.59 -14.94 4.82
C GLU A 127 4.63 -16.48 4.82
N ALA A 128 4.88 -17.11 5.97
CA ALA A 128 4.87 -18.57 6.09
C ALA A 128 3.47 -19.19 5.94
N GLU A 129 2.42 -18.53 6.45
CA GLU A 129 1.03 -18.99 6.31
C GLU A 129 0.59 -19.06 4.85
N LYS A 130 1.02 -18.09 4.02
CA LYS A 130 0.75 -18.10 2.57
C LYS A 130 1.36 -19.26 1.81
N VAL A 131 2.49 -19.81 2.29
CA VAL A 131 3.17 -20.94 1.62
C VAL A 131 2.42 -22.25 1.89
N THR A 132 1.60 -22.28 2.93
CA THR A 132 0.90 -23.49 3.39
C THR A 132 -0.52 -23.62 2.82
N THR A 133 -1.04 -22.56 2.18
CA THR A 133 -2.39 -22.50 1.58
C THR A 133 -2.33 -22.52 0.07
#